data_AF-A0A2X2X4H3-F1
#
_entry.id   AF-A0A2X2X4H3-F1
#
_cell.length_a   1.000
_cell.length_b   1.000
_cell.length_c   1.000
_cell.angle_alpha   90.00
_cell.angle_beta   90.00
_cell.angle_gamma   90.00
#
_symmetry.space_group_name_H-M   'P 1'
#
loop_
_entity.id
_entity.type
_entity.pdbx_description
1 polymer ?
#
loop_
_entity_poly.entity_id
_entity_poly.type
_entity_poly.pdbx_seq_one_letter_code
_entity_poly.pdbx_strand_id
1 'polypeptide(L)'
;MSNIFFRIYLVIFALVTQCLFAQEYPGGLSDGTLDINGNNVPVKIYSTTEMGDLAAFPDRGIKENVLVILNESNFEPAYYNYGVSTLVRFKDSQYQFFDKNFKLINTAPTKDNITTFKYAVKSAKPIAASDKVELETSFKIWDPSKGVHLWAFTLHFYSLMFVFAFGFGYILMTRIFKIDNVNQKYLEPLFTWTLIGTILGARLGHVIFYQPELFKEDFWSVFLPISTKNGIKFTGFSGLASHGATIALILTTLYYSYKIIKKNPFWVYDRLGIVVALGGAFVRMGNFFNSEIVGKPADPNSPFALLFPQQSSEYGLTVPRYPSQLFEAVGYVALFILLWFLYRKTNKKYQQGWLFGLFFIILWAIRFFVEFLKEPQGDEFIQIGGLNTGQVLSIPFMIAGVIIMIISKKFKITEAENAKPE
;
A
#
# COMPACT_ATOMS: atom_id res chain seq x y z
N MET A 1 15.68 23.95 29.65
CA MET A 1 16.43 23.68 28.41
C MET A 1 15.68 24.31 27.26
N SER A 2 16.33 25.22 26.54
CA SER A 2 15.71 26.11 25.57
C SER A 2 15.09 25.35 24.38
N ASN A 3 13.86 25.73 24.00
CA ASN A 3 13.11 25.22 22.83
C ASN A 3 13.92 25.26 21.53
N ILE A 4 14.97 26.07 21.45
CA ILE A 4 15.87 26.18 20.30
C ILE A 4 16.77 24.94 20.18
N PHE A 5 17.30 24.40 21.28
CA PHE A 5 18.12 23.19 21.23
C PHE A 5 17.31 21.95 20.86
N PHE A 6 16.05 21.86 21.31
CA PHE A 6 15.16 20.76 20.91
C PHE A 6 14.77 20.84 19.43
N ARG A 7 14.54 22.05 18.90
CA ARG A 7 14.27 22.26 17.47
C ARG A 7 15.50 22.00 16.60
N ILE A 8 16.67 22.46 17.02
CA ILE A 8 17.95 22.13 16.35
C ILE A 8 18.20 20.64 16.41
N TYR A 9 17.93 19.97 17.54
CA TYR A 9 18.08 18.52 17.65
C TYR A 9 17.11 17.77 16.74
N LEU A 10 15.84 18.20 16.60
CA LEU A 10 14.91 17.57 15.67
C LEU A 10 15.27 17.79 14.21
N VAL A 11 15.78 18.97 13.85
CA VAL A 11 16.25 19.27 12.50
C VAL A 11 17.53 18.50 12.20
N ILE A 12 18.48 18.44 13.13
CA ILE A 12 19.70 17.63 13.01
C ILE A 12 19.35 16.15 12.98
N PHE A 13 18.43 15.67 13.81
CA PHE A 13 17.96 14.28 13.78
C PHE A 13 17.29 13.95 12.45
N ALA A 14 16.42 14.81 11.94
CA ALA A 14 15.79 14.66 10.62
C ALA A 14 16.83 14.66 9.48
N LEU A 15 17.79 15.59 9.50
CA LEU A 15 18.87 15.69 8.51
C LEU A 15 19.84 14.50 8.61
N VAL A 16 20.20 14.07 9.81
CA VAL A 16 21.05 12.89 10.05
C VAL A 16 20.31 11.62 9.61
N THR A 17 19.01 11.49 9.86
CA THR A 17 18.22 10.37 9.33
C THR A 17 18.09 10.40 7.80
N GLN A 18 18.13 11.57 7.16
CA GLN A 18 18.16 11.66 5.69
C GLN A 18 19.53 11.26 5.11
N CYS A 19 20.62 11.60 5.80
CA CYS A 19 21.99 11.29 5.35
C CYS A 19 22.45 9.86 5.65
N LEU A 20 21.80 9.14 6.58
CA LEU A 20 22.23 7.78 6.97
C LEU A 20 21.78 6.66 6.01
N PHE A 21 21.02 6.97 4.94
CA PHE A 21 20.41 5.94 4.07
C PHE A 21 20.54 6.20 2.57
N ALA A 22 21.40 7.12 2.14
CA ALA A 22 21.72 7.24 0.72
C ALA A 22 22.62 6.07 0.31
N GLN A 23 22.00 4.95 -0.06
CA GLN A 23 22.72 3.81 -0.58
C GLN A 23 22.67 3.78 -2.10
N GLU A 24 23.84 3.74 -2.69
CA GLU A 24 23.98 3.61 -4.13
C GLU A 24 23.89 2.14 -4.54
N TYR A 25 23.07 1.88 -5.54
CA TYR A 25 22.95 0.60 -6.23
C TYR A 25 23.37 0.81 -7.69
N PRO A 26 24.67 0.78 -8.00
CA PRO A 26 25.16 1.02 -9.35
C PRO A 26 24.47 0.11 -10.37
N GLY A 27 23.83 0.72 -11.37
CA GLY A 27 23.09 -0.01 -12.41
C GLY A 27 21.79 -0.70 -11.95
N GLY A 28 21.33 -0.45 -10.73
CA GLY A 28 20.14 -1.10 -10.15
C GLY A 28 20.36 -2.58 -9.82
N LEU A 29 21.60 -2.95 -9.55
CA LEU A 29 21.99 -4.33 -9.25
C LEU A 29 22.14 -4.51 -7.74
N SER A 30 21.50 -5.56 -7.21
CA SER A 30 21.61 -5.96 -5.80
C SER A 30 22.52 -7.18 -5.67
N ASP A 31 23.21 -7.33 -4.55
CA ASP A 31 24.06 -8.50 -4.33
C ASP A 31 23.27 -9.71 -3.83
N GLY A 32 23.65 -10.90 -4.31
CA GLY A 32 23.15 -12.18 -3.84
C GLY A 32 24.14 -13.31 -4.11
N THR A 33 23.78 -14.52 -3.69
CA THR A 33 24.57 -15.73 -3.89
C THR A 33 23.66 -16.86 -4.35
N LEU A 34 24.02 -17.53 -5.43
CA LEU A 34 23.42 -18.82 -5.78
C LEU A 34 24.19 -19.92 -5.07
N ASP A 35 23.53 -20.65 -4.17
CA ASP A 35 24.04 -21.92 -3.66
C ASP A 35 23.72 -23.00 -4.70
N ILE A 36 24.77 -23.56 -5.32
CA ILE A 36 24.68 -24.63 -6.32
C ILE A 36 25.35 -25.88 -5.76
N ASN A 37 24.55 -26.82 -5.26
CA ASN A 37 25.02 -28.05 -4.60
C ASN A 37 26.02 -27.80 -3.45
N GLY A 38 25.85 -26.73 -2.67
CA GLY A 38 26.77 -26.30 -1.60
C GLY A 38 27.89 -25.37 -2.05
N ASN A 39 27.95 -25.00 -3.34
CA ASN A 39 28.93 -24.05 -3.86
C ASN A 39 28.33 -22.66 -4.02
N ASN A 40 28.86 -21.71 -3.27
CA ASN A 40 28.41 -20.33 -3.28
C ASN A 40 28.95 -19.58 -4.50
N VAL A 41 28.05 -19.20 -5.41
CA VAL A 41 28.34 -18.42 -6.61
C VAL A 41 27.76 -17.01 -6.45
N PRO A 42 28.60 -15.97 -6.25
CA PRO A 42 28.12 -14.59 -6.16
C PRO A 42 27.43 -14.18 -7.46
N VAL A 43 26.27 -13.52 -7.33
CA VAL A 43 25.45 -13.01 -8.45
C VAL A 43 25.01 -11.57 -8.22
N LYS A 44 24.89 -10.81 -9.31
CA LYS A 44 24.16 -9.55 -9.34
C LYS A 44 22.69 -9.81 -9.68
N ILE A 45 21.79 -9.34 -8.83
CA ILE A 45 20.34 -9.48 -8.98
C ILE A 45 19.80 -8.23 -9.66
N TYR A 46 19.00 -8.42 -10.72
CA TYR A 46 18.28 -7.36 -11.40
C TYR A 46 16.78 -7.69 -11.48
N SER A 47 15.94 -6.67 -11.42
CA SER A 47 14.49 -6.80 -11.64
C SER A 47 13.94 -5.51 -12.20
N THR A 48 12.97 -5.61 -13.10
CA THR A 48 12.22 -4.46 -13.59
C THR A 48 10.83 -4.88 -14.07
N THR A 49 9.84 -4.02 -13.88
CA THR A 49 8.54 -4.15 -14.52
C THR A 49 8.53 -3.50 -15.91
N GLU A 50 9.53 -2.68 -16.23
CA GLU A 50 9.66 -2.01 -17.53
C GLU A 50 10.16 -2.98 -18.61
N MET A 51 9.31 -3.18 -19.60
CA MET A 51 9.55 -4.09 -20.72
C MET A 51 10.76 -3.69 -21.55
N GLY A 52 10.92 -2.39 -21.82
CA GLY A 52 12.06 -1.86 -22.57
C GLY A 52 13.39 -2.11 -21.86
N ASP A 53 13.44 -1.82 -20.56
CA ASP A 53 14.63 -2.03 -19.76
C ASP A 53 15.00 -3.51 -19.65
N LEU A 54 13.99 -4.38 -19.48
CA LEU A 54 14.22 -5.83 -19.45
C LEU A 54 14.78 -6.33 -20.79
N ALA A 55 14.20 -5.89 -21.92
CA ALA A 55 14.62 -6.31 -23.25
C ALA A 55 16.03 -5.83 -23.63
N ALA A 56 16.44 -4.67 -23.10
CA ALA A 56 17.78 -4.11 -23.28
C ALA A 56 18.82 -4.65 -22.28
N PHE A 57 18.39 -5.33 -21.21
CA PHE A 57 19.27 -5.79 -20.14
C PHE A 57 20.40 -6.73 -20.61
N PRO A 58 20.17 -7.71 -21.51
CA PRO A 58 21.24 -8.60 -21.99
C PRO A 58 22.41 -7.84 -22.66
N ASP A 59 22.14 -6.66 -23.21
CA ASP A 59 23.11 -5.82 -23.93
C ASP A 59 24.01 -4.99 -22.99
N ARG A 60 23.76 -5.01 -21.67
CA ARG A 60 24.52 -4.21 -20.68
C ARG A 60 25.97 -4.68 -20.45
N GLY A 61 26.37 -5.83 -20.99
CA GLY A 61 27.76 -6.30 -20.94
C GLY A 61 28.31 -6.57 -19.52
N ILE A 62 27.44 -6.93 -18.57
CA ILE A 62 27.81 -7.25 -17.19
C ILE A 62 28.74 -8.48 -17.19
N LYS A 63 29.89 -8.38 -16.52
CA LYS A 63 30.94 -9.42 -16.52
C LYS A 63 30.74 -10.46 -15.41
N GLU A 64 30.10 -10.06 -14.33
CA GLU A 64 29.76 -10.88 -13.18
C GLU A 64 28.66 -11.90 -13.53
N ASN A 65 28.45 -12.89 -12.66
CA ASN A 65 27.27 -13.72 -12.78
C ASN A 65 26.02 -12.87 -12.49
N VAL A 66 24.94 -13.12 -13.21
CA VAL A 66 23.72 -12.32 -13.12
C VAL A 66 22.51 -13.22 -12.94
N LEU A 67 21.59 -12.80 -12.09
CA LEU A 67 20.24 -13.33 -11.96
C LEU A 67 19.26 -12.21 -12.24
N VAL A 68 18.39 -12.40 -13.24
CA VAL A 68 17.28 -11.49 -13.51
C VAL A 68 16.00 -12.13 -13.01
N ILE A 69 15.29 -11.40 -12.14
CA ILE A 69 13.94 -11.76 -11.72
C ILE A 69 12.98 -11.31 -12.81
N LEU A 70 12.29 -12.26 -13.41
CA LEU A 70 11.27 -12.01 -14.41
C LEU A 70 9.91 -11.85 -13.70
N ASN A 71 9.26 -10.71 -13.91
CA ASN A 71 8.00 -10.38 -13.28
C ASN A 71 6.83 -10.86 -14.14
N GLU A 72 5.73 -11.24 -13.50
CA GLU A 72 4.51 -11.65 -14.22
C GLU A 72 4.00 -10.55 -15.16
N SER A 73 4.17 -9.28 -14.77
CA SER A 73 3.83 -8.12 -15.59
C SER A 73 4.62 -8.04 -16.90
N ASN A 74 5.83 -8.62 -16.98
CA ASN A 74 6.62 -8.64 -18.21
C ASN A 74 6.04 -9.60 -19.26
N PHE A 75 5.13 -10.50 -18.87
CA PHE A 75 4.59 -11.55 -19.72
C PHE A 75 3.06 -11.56 -19.76
N GLU A 76 2.41 -10.43 -19.46
CA GLU A 76 0.95 -10.35 -19.58
C GLU A 76 0.50 -10.70 -21.00
N PRO A 77 -0.70 -11.30 -21.17
CA PRO A 77 -1.17 -11.78 -22.47
C PRO A 77 -1.14 -10.72 -23.59
N ALA A 78 -1.38 -9.46 -23.23
CA ALA A 78 -1.33 -8.32 -24.16
C ALA A 78 0.07 -8.12 -24.79
N TYR A 79 1.11 -8.56 -24.09
CA TYR A 79 2.51 -8.37 -24.48
C TYR A 79 3.24 -9.66 -24.82
N TYR A 80 2.52 -10.76 -25.02
CA TYR A 80 3.10 -12.09 -25.27
C TYR A 80 4.24 -12.09 -26.30
N ASN A 81 4.02 -11.49 -27.48
CA ASN A 81 5.02 -11.48 -28.55
C ASN A 81 6.31 -10.74 -28.15
N TYR A 82 6.17 -9.66 -27.36
CA TYR A 82 7.30 -8.90 -26.84
C TYR A 82 8.03 -9.67 -25.74
N GLY A 83 7.30 -10.36 -24.87
CA GLY A 83 7.87 -11.24 -23.86
C GLY A 83 8.70 -12.37 -24.48
N VAL A 84 8.18 -13.02 -25.52
CA VAL A 84 8.90 -14.07 -26.26
C VAL A 84 10.19 -13.52 -26.89
N SER A 85 10.12 -12.38 -27.58
CA SER A 85 11.32 -11.80 -28.21
C SER A 85 12.37 -11.39 -27.18
N THR A 86 11.94 -10.93 -26.01
CA THR A 86 12.81 -10.65 -24.87
C THR A 86 13.51 -11.93 -24.40
N LEU A 87 12.78 -13.02 -24.14
CA LEU A 87 13.38 -14.30 -23.73
C LEU A 87 14.35 -14.87 -24.78
N VAL A 88 14.08 -14.69 -26.08
CA VAL A 88 15.02 -15.08 -27.14
C VAL A 88 16.34 -14.32 -27.02
N ARG A 89 16.31 -13.00 -26.81
CA ARG A 89 17.53 -12.19 -26.60
C ARG A 89 18.34 -12.63 -25.39
N PHE A 90 17.67 -12.95 -24.29
CA PHE A 90 18.31 -13.53 -23.10
C PHE A 90 18.99 -14.86 -23.44
N LYS A 91 18.31 -15.74 -24.18
CA LYS A 91 18.87 -17.03 -24.61
C LYS A 91 20.11 -16.85 -25.50
N ASP A 92 20.03 -15.96 -26.48
CA ASP A 92 21.16 -15.66 -27.39
C ASP A 92 22.37 -15.11 -26.61
N SER A 93 22.09 -14.36 -25.53
CA SER A 93 23.08 -13.83 -24.59
C SER A 93 23.56 -14.83 -23.52
N GLN A 94 23.25 -16.12 -23.70
CA GLN A 94 23.67 -17.25 -22.87
C GLN A 94 23.03 -17.30 -21.47
N TYR A 95 21.81 -16.76 -21.30
CA TYR A 95 21.05 -16.95 -20.07
C TYR A 95 20.31 -18.30 -20.08
N GLN A 96 20.29 -18.97 -18.93
CA GLN A 96 19.48 -20.14 -18.63
C GLN A 96 18.21 -19.73 -17.88
N PHE A 97 17.09 -20.38 -18.17
CA PHE A 97 15.81 -20.03 -17.55
C PHE A 97 15.41 -21.02 -16.47
N PHE A 98 14.78 -20.51 -15.41
CA PHE A 98 14.33 -21.31 -14.28
C PHE A 98 12.92 -20.94 -13.86
N ASP A 99 12.20 -21.91 -13.32
CA ASP A 99 10.94 -21.69 -12.64
C ASP A 99 11.15 -21.07 -11.24
N LYS A 100 10.06 -20.77 -10.53
CA LYS A 100 10.10 -20.20 -9.18
C LYS A 100 10.77 -21.08 -8.12
N ASN A 101 10.97 -22.37 -8.42
CA ASN A 101 11.64 -23.34 -7.54
C ASN A 101 13.06 -23.64 -8.03
N PHE A 102 13.63 -22.78 -8.89
CA PHE A 102 14.94 -22.96 -9.51
C PHE A 102 15.08 -24.27 -10.31
N LYS A 103 14.00 -24.77 -10.91
CA LYS A 103 14.09 -25.87 -11.89
C LYS A 103 14.35 -25.31 -13.28
N LEU A 104 15.35 -25.88 -13.95
CA LEU A 104 15.75 -25.46 -15.29
C LEU A 104 14.62 -25.67 -16.32
N ILE A 105 14.33 -24.64 -17.11
CA ILE A 105 13.34 -24.65 -18.20
C ILE A 105 14.08 -24.63 -19.53
N ASN A 106 13.98 -25.74 -20.28
CA ASN A 106 14.60 -25.87 -21.60
C ASN A 106 13.60 -25.79 -22.77
N THR A 107 12.30 -25.72 -22.47
CA THR A 107 11.24 -25.60 -23.46
C THR A 107 11.17 -24.18 -24.03
N ALA A 108 10.72 -24.05 -25.28
CA ALA A 108 10.46 -22.74 -25.86
C ALA A 108 9.27 -22.06 -25.16
N PRO A 109 9.26 -20.72 -25.06
CA PRO A 109 8.13 -19.99 -24.49
C PRO A 109 6.89 -20.14 -25.39
N THR A 110 5.76 -20.47 -24.77
CA THR A 110 4.42 -20.57 -25.35
C THR A 110 3.46 -19.72 -24.56
N LYS A 111 2.27 -19.44 -25.09
CA LYS A 111 1.23 -18.68 -24.35
C LYS A 111 0.88 -19.34 -23.01
N ASP A 112 0.98 -20.65 -22.92
CA ASP A 112 0.58 -21.42 -21.75
C ASP A 112 1.69 -21.52 -20.69
N ASN A 113 2.96 -21.42 -21.09
CA ASN A 113 4.09 -21.61 -20.16
C ASN A 113 4.89 -20.33 -19.87
N ILE A 114 4.68 -19.23 -20.59
CA ILE A 114 5.57 -18.05 -20.51
C ILE A 114 5.64 -17.46 -19.08
N THR A 115 4.55 -17.55 -18.31
CA THR A 115 4.48 -17.09 -16.92
C THR A 115 5.21 -18.02 -15.93
N THR A 116 5.68 -19.18 -16.38
CA THR A 116 6.49 -20.10 -15.55
C THR A 116 7.96 -19.69 -15.49
N PHE A 117 8.44 -18.87 -16.44
CA PHE A 117 9.80 -18.35 -16.47
C PHE A 117 9.95 -17.29 -15.38
N LYS A 118 10.63 -17.65 -14.30
CA LYS A 118 10.78 -16.77 -13.13
C LYS A 118 12.17 -16.14 -13.02
N TYR A 119 13.21 -16.89 -13.37
CA TYR A 119 14.58 -16.40 -13.31
C TYR A 119 15.30 -16.62 -14.64
N ALA A 120 16.09 -15.63 -15.07
CA ALA A 120 17.09 -15.78 -16.11
C ALA A 120 18.47 -15.64 -15.47
N VAL A 121 19.28 -16.69 -15.53
CA VAL A 121 20.60 -16.73 -14.89
C VAL A 121 21.69 -16.86 -15.94
N LYS A 122 22.70 -16.00 -15.85
CA LYS A 122 23.95 -16.11 -16.60
C LYS A 122 25.08 -16.31 -15.61
N SER A 123 25.74 -17.45 -15.67
CA SER A 123 26.86 -17.80 -14.81
C SER A 123 28.06 -18.27 -15.63
N ALA A 124 29.26 -18.12 -15.08
CA ALA A 124 30.50 -18.55 -15.74
C ALA A 124 30.52 -20.06 -16.04
N LYS A 125 29.87 -20.87 -15.19
CA LYS A 125 29.65 -22.31 -15.41
C LYS A 125 28.15 -22.54 -15.62
N PRO A 126 27.75 -23.19 -16.72
CA PRO A 126 26.35 -23.59 -16.92
C PRO A 126 25.86 -24.47 -15.78
N ILE A 127 24.64 -24.20 -15.34
CA ILE A 127 23.94 -24.95 -14.29
C ILE A 127 23.24 -26.15 -14.95
N ALA A 128 23.48 -27.36 -14.44
CA ALA A 128 22.87 -28.58 -14.95
C ALA A 128 21.45 -28.78 -14.39
N ALA A 129 20.62 -29.54 -15.10
CA ALA A 129 19.26 -29.86 -14.65
C ALA A 129 19.21 -30.70 -13.35
N SER A 130 20.30 -31.38 -13.02
CA SER A 130 20.47 -32.16 -11.77
C SER A 130 20.91 -31.32 -10.59
N ASP A 131 21.34 -30.07 -10.80
CA ASP A 131 21.86 -29.22 -9.74
C ASP A 131 20.72 -28.73 -8.84
N LYS A 132 20.96 -28.78 -7.54
CA LYS A 132 20.12 -28.11 -6.54
C LYS A 132 20.59 -26.67 -6.42
N VAL A 133 19.69 -25.74 -6.72
CA VAL A 133 19.99 -24.30 -6.74
C VAL A 133 19.07 -23.57 -5.77
N GLU A 134 19.66 -22.73 -4.92
CA GLU A 134 18.92 -21.83 -4.01
C GLU A 134 19.52 -20.42 -4.09
N LEU A 135 18.69 -19.39 -3.91
CA LEU A 135 19.13 -18.00 -3.89
C LEU A 135 19.20 -17.49 -2.45
N GLU A 136 20.39 -17.06 -2.04
CA GLU A 136 20.66 -16.43 -0.76
C GLU A 136 20.91 -14.93 -0.92
N THR A 137 20.26 -14.13 -0.08
CA THR A 137 20.40 -12.66 -0.04
C THR A 137 20.43 -12.18 1.41
N SER A 138 21.13 -11.06 1.67
CA SER A 138 21.12 -10.42 2.99
C SER A 138 19.77 -9.78 3.33
N PHE A 139 18.99 -9.43 2.31
CA PHE A 139 17.63 -8.90 2.38
C PHE A 139 16.58 -9.96 2.04
N LYS A 140 15.29 -9.65 2.21
CA LYS A 140 14.18 -10.53 1.78
C LYS A 140 13.62 -10.08 0.44
N ILE A 141 13.23 -11.01 -0.42
CA ILE A 141 12.53 -10.73 -1.68
C ILE A 141 11.03 -10.88 -1.43
N TRP A 142 10.27 -9.81 -1.60
CA TRP A 142 8.82 -9.79 -1.46
C TRP A 142 8.15 -9.92 -2.83
N ASP A 143 7.81 -11.15 -3.18
CA ASP A 143 7.18 -11.52 -4.46
C ASP A 143 5.97 -12.45 -4.24
N PRO A 144 4.92 -11.99 -3.53
CA PRO A 144 3.74 -12.81 -3.29
C PRO A 144 2.91 -12.97 -4.56
N SER A 145 2.04 -13.98 -4.60
CA SER A 145 0.94 -13.98 -5.57
C SER A 145 0.04 -12.77 -5.33
N LYS A 146 -0.59 -12.24 -6.39
CA LYS A 146 -1.50 -11.08 -6.27
C LYS A 146 -2.78 -11.40 -5.47
N GLY A 147 -3.10 -12.68 -5.31
CA GLY A 147 -4.28 -13.13 -4.59
C GLY A 147 -4.45 -14.63 -4.57
N VAL A 148 -5.66 -15.06 -4.22
CA VAL A 148 -6.10 -16.45 -4.22
C VAL A 148 -6.91 -16.71 -5.49
N HIS A 149 -6.47 -17.66 -6.30
CA HIS A 149 -7.21 -18.10 -7.48
C HIS A 149 -8.42 -18.94 -7.05
N LEU A 150 -9.62 -18.42 -7.28
CA LEU A 150 -10.87 -19.16 -7.16
C LEU A 150 -11.29 -19.58 -8.58
N TRP A 151 -12.18 -20.57 -8.68
CA TRP A 151 -12.58 -21.19 -9.95
C TRP A 151 -12.78 -20.21 -11.13
N ALA A 152 -13.49 -19.10 -10.92
CA ALA A 152 -13.82 -18.15 -11.98
C ALA A 152 -13.09 -16.79 -11.89
N PHE A 153 -12.42 -16.47 -10.77
CA PHE A 153 -11.79 -15.17 -10.58
C PHE A 153 -10.69 -15.20 -9.51
N THR A 154 -9.79 -14.21 -9.54
CA THR A 154 -8.76 -14.03 -8.51
C THR A 154 -9.26 -13.08 -7.43
N LEU A 155 -9.33 -13.55 -6.18
CA LEU A 155 -9.54 -12.68 -5.03
C LEU A 155 -8.21 -12.04 -4.64
N HIS A 156 -8.03 -10.78 -5.00
CA HIS A 156 -6.80 -10.03 -4.74
C HIS A 156 -6.63 -9.77 -3.24
N PHE A 157 -5.40 -9.87 -2.72
CA PHE A 157 -5.12 -9.62 -1.31
C PHE A 157 -5.50 -8.18 -0.90
N TYR A 158 -5.30 -7.21 -1.80
CA TYR A 158 -5.76 -5.83 -1.59
C TYR A 158 -7.27 -5.75 -1.34
N SER A 159 -8.08 -6.41 -2.18
CA SER A 159 -9.54 -6.47 -2.01
C SER A 159 -9.93 -7.19 -0.72
N LEU A 160 -9.21 -8.25 -0.36
CA LEU A 160 -9.41 -8.96 0.91
C LEU A 160 -9.14 -8.05 2.13
N MET A 161 -8.12 -7.18 2.06
CA MET A 161 -7.86 -6.21 3.12
C MET A 161 -8.98 -5.18 3.26
N PHE A 162 -9.64 -4.77 2.17
CA PHE A 162 -10.86 -3.96 2.24
C PHE A 162 -12.01 -4.71 2.92
N VAL A 163 -12.20 -6.00 2.60
CA VAL A 163 -13.19 -6.84 3.28
C VAL A 163 -12.90 -6.91 4.78
N PHE A 164 -11.64 -7.06 5.19
CA PHE A 164 -11.25 -7.03 6.60
C PHE A 164 -11.49 -5.66 7.24
N ALA A 165 -11.14 -4.56 6.58
CA ALA A 165 -11.38 -3.22 7.10
C ALA A 165 -12.87 -2.97 7.40
N PHE A 166 -13.76 -3.29 6.45
CA PHE A 166 -15.21 -3.12 6.64
C PHE A 166 -15.81 -4.16 7.59
N GLY A 167 -15.39 -5.43 7.50
CA GLY A 167 -15.88 -6.52 8.34
C GLY A 167 -15.53 -6.33 9.81
N PHE A 168 -14.25 -6.09 10.13
CA PHE A 168 -13.86 -5.76 11.50
C PHE A 168 -14.47 -4.43 11.95
N GLY A 169 -14.64 -3.47 11.04
CA GLY A 169 -15.32 -2.22 11.36
C GLY A 169 -16.77 -2.41 11.78
N TYR A 170 -17.52 -3.26 11.09
CA TYR A 170 -18.89 -3.62 11.48
C TYR A 170 -18.92 -4.31 12.85
N ILE A 171 -18.04 -5.28 13.09
CA ILE A 171 -17.95 -6.01 14.37
C ILE A 171 -17.62 -5.07 15.52
N LEU A 172 -16.62 -4.20 15.34
CA LEU A 172 -16.21 -3.23 16.36
C LEU A 172 -17.29 -2.19 16.61
N MET A 173 -17.95 -1.69 15.56
CA MET A 173 -19.02 -0.70 15.71
C MET A 173 -20.26 -1.30 16.38
N THR A 174 -20.61 -2.56 16.09
CA THR A 174 -21.62 -3.32 16.85
C THR A 174 -21.31 -3.30 18.33
N ARG A 175 -20.04 -3.55 18.70
CA ARG A 175 -19.58 -3.55 20.08
C ARG A 175 -19.65 -2.14 20.69
N ILE A 176 -19.23 -1.10 19.98
CA ILE A 176 -19.37 0.30 20.40
C ILE A 176 -20.83 0.65 20.69
N PHE A 177 -21.76 0.25 19.82
CA PHE A 177 -23.19 0.56 20.01
C PHE A 177 -23.76 -0.13 21.24
N LYS A 178 -23.37 -1.38 21.51
CA LYS A 178 -23.73 -2.08 22.76
C LYS A 178 -23.16 -1.37 23.98
N ILE A 179 -21.91 -0.92 23.93
CA ILE A 179 -21.24 -0.22 25.03
C ILE A 179 -21.89 1.14 25.32
N ASP A 180 -22.32 1.84 24.28
CA ASP A 180 -22.93 3.16 24.39
C ASP A 180 -24.45 3.11 24.56
N ASN A 181 -25.05 1.92 24.67
CA ASN A 181 -26.50 1.72 24.75
C ASN A 181 -27.25 2.42 23.59
N VAL A 182 -26.76 2.22 22.37
CA VAL A 182 -27.35 2.72 21.12
C VAL A 182 -28.03 1.56 20.39
N ASN A 183 -29.26 1.78 19.95
CA ASN A 183 -30.04 0.79 19.22
C ASN A 183 -29.30 0.34 17.95
N GLN A 184 -29.22 -0.98 17.75
CA GLN A 184 -28.54 -1.61 16.62
C GLN A 184 -29.17 -1.26 15.27
N LYS A 185 -30.43 -0.79 15.23
CA LYS A 185 -31.07 -0.30 13.99
C LYS A 185 -30.28 0.83 13.31
N TYR A 186 -29.45 1.55 14.06
CA TYR A 186 -28.61 2.63 13.53
C TYR A 186 -27.29 2.14 12.95
N LEU A 187 -26.92 0.87 13.15
CA LEU A 187 -25.63 0.34 12.70
C LEU A 187 -25.62 0.08 11.20
N GLU A 188 -26.65 -0.60 10.69
CA GLU A 188 -26.74 -0.95 9.28
C GLU A 188 -26.74 0.28 8.37
N PRO A 189 -27.51 1.36 8.65
CA PRO A 189 -27.40 2.58 7.85
C PRO A 189 -26.00 3.20 7.91
N LEU A 190 -25.32 3.20 9.07
CA LEU A 190 -23.95 3.73 9.17
C LEU A 190 -23.00 2.95 8.26
N PHE A 191 -23.06 1.62 8.33
CA PHE A 191 -22.25 0.74 7.50
C PHE A 191 -22.52 0.95 6.02
N THR A 192 -23.80 0.93 5.60
CA THR A 192 -24.22 1.08 4.20
C THR A 192 -23.76 2.42 3.62
N TRP A 193 -24.01 3.53 4.32
CA TRP A 193 -23.60 4.86 3.85
C TRP A 193 -22.09 5.06 3.84
N THR A 194 -21.36 4.43 4.75
CA THR A 194 -19.88 4.44 4.76
C THR A 194 -19.32 3.63 3.59
N LEU A 195 -19.86 2.42 3.35
CA LEU A 195 -19.41 1.54 2.27
C LEU A 195 -19.69 2.15 0.89
N ILE A 196 -20.93 2.59 0.66
CA ILE A 196 -21.33 3.24 -0.60
C ILE A 196 -20.52 4.53 -0.81
N GLY A 197 -20.41 5.36 0.22
CA GLY A 197 -19.63 6.59 0.16
C GLY A 197 -18.16 6.34 -0.19
N THR A 198 -17.56 5.30 0.39
CA THR A 198 -16.16 4.95 0.10
C THR A 198 -15.99 4.49 -1.35
N ILE A 199 -16.77 3.51 -1.80
CA ILE A 199 -16.60 2.90 -3.13
C ILE A 199 -17.01 3.90 -4.23
N LEU A 200 -18.22 4.46 -4.15
CA LEU A 200 -18.70 5.40 -5.18
C LEU A 200 -17.94 6.71 -5.13
N GLY A 201 -17.61 7.22 -3.93
CA GLY A 201 -16.82 8.43 -3.79
C GLY A 201 -15.43 8.27 -4.40
N ALA A 202 -14.77 7.15 -4.12
CA ALA A 202 -13.46 6.86 -4.69
C ALA A 202 -13.50 6.77 -6.22
N ARG A 203 -14.49 6.05 -6.76
CA ARG A 203 -14.64 5.87 -8.20
C ARG A 203 -15.02 7.17 -8.91
N LEU A 204 -16.00 7.92 -8.39
CA LEU A 204 -16.39 9.20 -8.96
C LEU A 204 -15.28 10.23 -8.87
N GLY A 205 -14.53 10.28 -7.76
CA GLY A 205 -13.35 11.13 -7.67
C GLY A 205 -12.34 10.81 -8.75
N HIS A 206 -12.06 9.52 -8.99
CA HIS A 206 -11.13 9.13 -10.05
C HIS A 206 -11.62 9.56 -11.43
N VAL A 207 -12.87 9.24 -11.76
CA VAL A 207 -13.45 9.55 -13.07
C VAL A 207 -13.52 11.07 -13.29
N ILE A 208 -13.96 11.86 -12.31
CA ILE A 208 -14.10 13.31 -12.46
C ILE A 208 -12.74 14.00 -12.66
N PHE A 209 -11.71 13.61 -11.90
CA PHE A 209 -10.45 14.33 -11.88
C PHE A 209 -9.39 13.79 -12.85
N TYR A 210 -9.43 12.50 -13.18
CA TYR A 210 -8.37 11.84 -13.95
C TYR A 210 -8.85 11.24 -15.27
N GLN A 211 -10.11 10.79 -15.36
CA GLN A 211 -10.64 10.10 -16.55
C GLN A 211 -12.10 10.50 -16.89
N PRO A 212 -12.37 11.78 -17.14
CA PRO A 212 -13.74 12.27 -17.38
C PRO A 212 -14.37 11.69 -18.65
N GLU A 213 -13.57 11.24 -19.61
CA GLU A 213 -14.01 10.58 -20.84
C GLU A 213 -14.85 9.33 -20.60
N LEU A 214 -14.68 8.64 -19.47
CA LEU A 214 -15.47 7.44 -19.12
C LEU A 214 -16.98 7.73 -19.01
N PHE A 215 -17.39 8.96 -18.70
CA PHE A 215 -18.80 9.34 -18.72
C PHE A 215 -19.44 9.22 -20.11
N LYS A 216 -18.64 9.29 -21.18
CA LYS A 216 -19.12 9.16 -22.56
C LYS A 216 -18.80 7.79 -23.14
N GLU A 217 -17.60 7.29 -22.89
CA GLU A 217 -17.10 6.07 -23.55
C GLU A 217 -17.55 4.76 -22.90
N ASP A 218 -17.79 4.76 -21.58
CA ASP A 218 -18.16 3.56 -20.84
C ASP A 218 -18.95 3.93 -19.57
N PHE A 219 -20.08 4.62 -19.74
CA PHE A 219 -20.85 5.27 -18.66
C PHE A 219 -21.16 4.33 -17.49
N TRP A 220 -21.55 3.08 -17.75
CA TRP A 220 -21.90 2.12 -16.70
C TRP A 220 -20.68 1.70 -15.87
N SER A 221 -19.47 1.71 -16.43
CA SER A 221 -18.23 1.43 -15.69
C SER A 221 -17.89 2.48 -14.62
N VAL A 222 -18.53 3.64 -14.67
CA VAL A 222 -18.38 4.68 -13.64
C VAL A 222 -19.06 4.24 -12.33
N PHE A 223 -20.16 3.49 -12.42
CA PHE A 223 -20.99 3.13 -11.26
C PHE A 223 -20.96 1.65 -10.90
N LEU A 224 -20.61 0.80 -11.87
CA LEU A 224 -20.63 -0.65 -11.74
C LEU A 224 -19.22 -1.23 -12.00
N PRO A 225 -18.87 -2.36 -11.38
CA PRO A 225 -17.57 -3.03 -11.55
C PRO A 225 -17.48 -3.82 -12.86
N ILE A 226 -17.95 -3.22 -13.96
CA ILE A 226 -18.00 -3.80 -15.30
C ILE A 226 -17.42 -2.82 -16.31
N SER A 227 -16.85 -3.33 -17.39
CA SER A 227 -16.68 -2.56 -18.61
C SER A 227 -17.77 -2.95 -19.59
N THR A 228 -18.30 -1.97 -20.32
CA THR A 228 -19.23 -2.18 -21.44
C THR A 228 -18.55 -1.98 -22.80
N LYS A 229 -17.29 -1.56 -22.79
CA LYS A 229 -16.46 -1.41 -23.99
C LYS A 229 -16.09 -2.81 -24.52
N ASN A 230 -16.55 -3.13 -25.73
CA ASN A 230 -16.37 -4.43 -26.39
C ASN A 230 -17.10 -5.60 -25.70
N GLY A 231 -18.28 -5.34 -25.12
CA GLY A 231 -19.12 -6.33 -24.44
C GLY A 231 -19.13 -6.14 -22.92
N ILE A 232 -19.97 -6.91 -22.22
CA ILE A 232 -20.08 -6.84 -20.75
C ILE A 232 -18.99 -7.73 -20.14
N LYS A 233 -18.00 -7.12 -19.51
CA LYS A 233 -16.93 -7.83 -18.80
C LYS A 233 -16.87 -7.36 -17.35
N PHE A 234 -16.85 -8.30 -16.41
CA PHE A 234 -16.53 -7.97 -15.02
C PHE A 234 -15.06 -7.56 -14.92
N THR A 235 -14.82 -6.32 -14.51
CA THR A 235 -13.47 -5.75 -14.37
C THR A 235 -13.12 -5.42 -12.92
N GLY A 236 -14.10 -5.46 -12.01
CA GLY A 236 -13.95 -4.84 -10.70
C GLY A 236 -13.98 -3.32 -10.79
N PHE A 237 -13.87 -2.64 -9.65
CA PHE A 237 -13.59 -1.21 -9.62
C PHE A 237 -12.08 -0.99 -9.67
N SER A 238 -11.57 -0.58 -10.83
CA SER A 238 -10.24 0.01 -11.00
C SER A 238 -10.34 1.54 -10.99
N GLY A 239 -9.23 2.26 -10.81
CA GLY A 239 -9.24 3.72 -10.78
C GLY A 239 -10.05 4.29 -9.61
N LEU A 240 -9.42 4.36 -8.44
CA LEU A 240 -10.03 4.81 -7.19
C LEU A 240 -9.22 5.98 -6.61
N ALA A 241 -9.86 7.11 -6.37
CA ALA A 241 -9.22 8.30 -5.81
C ALA A 241 -9.59 8.52 -4.33
N SER A 242 -8.59 8.55 -3.46
CA SER A 242 -8.77 8.74 -2.00
C SER A 242 -9.48 10.05 -1.63
N HIS A 243 -9.25 11.14 -2.37
CA HIS A 243 -9.89 12.44 -2.15
C HIS A 243 -11.40 12.37 -2.38
N GLY A 244 -11.84 11.69 -3.44
CA GLY A 244 -13.26 11.47 -3.72
C GLY A 244 -13.93 10.63 -2.62
N ALA A 245 -13.26 9.58 -2.16
CA ALA A 245 -13.71 8.78 -1.02
C ALA A 245 -13.87 9.64 0.25
N THR A 246 -12.90 10.52 0.51
CA THR A 246 -12.88 11.40 1.69
C THR A 246 -14.05 12.38 1.67
N ILE A 247 -14.29 13.06 0.55
CA ILE A 247 -15.42 13.99 0.39
C ILE A 247 -16.74 13.26 0.59
N ALA A 248 -16.93 12.12 -0.08
CA ALA A 248 -18.13 11.32 0.05
C ALA A 248 -18.35 10.85 1.50
N LEU A 249 -17.31 10.38 2.19
CA LEU A 249 -17.40 9.96 3.59
C LEU A 249 -17.77 11.11 4.54
N ILE A 250 -17.27 12.32 4.31
CA ILE A 250 -17.69 13.50 5.08
C ILE A 250 -19.19 13.73 4.88
N LEU A 251 -19.65 13.76 3.62
CA LEU A 251 -21.06 14.02 3.30
C LEU A 251 -21.99 12.92 3.82
N THR A 252 -21.63 11.65 3.65
CA THR A 252 -22.45 10.52 4.12
C THR A 252 -22.46 10.43 5.64
N THR A 253 -21.36 10.75 6.32
CA THR A 253 -21.32 10.83 7.79
C THR A 253 -22.19 11.97 8.32
N LEU A 254 -22.14 13.15 7.68
CA LEU A 254 -23.01 14.27 8.05
C LEU A 254 -24.49 13.93 7.82
N TYR A 255 -24.82 13.31 6.67
CA TYR A 255 -26.17 12.84 6.38
C TYR A 255 -26.65 11.83 7.43
N TYR A 256 -25.85 10.81 7.72
CA TYR A 256 -26.15 9.83 8.77
C TYR A 256 -26.37 10.52 10.12
N SER A 257 -25.47 11.42 10.50
CA SER A 257 -25.52 12.11 11.79
C SER A 257 -26.77 12.95 11.95
N TYR A 258 -27.14 13.74 10.94
CA TYR A 258 -28.25 14.69 11.04
C TYR A 258 -29.61 14.07 10.73
N LYS A 259 -29.69 13.11 9.80
CA LYS A 259 -30.96 12.57 9.32
C LYS A 259 -31.31 11.23 9.94
N ILE A 260 -30.33 10.38 10.21
CA ILE A 260 -30.56 9.00 10.64
C ILE A 260 -30.43 8.89 12.16
N ILE A 261 -29.21 9.01 12.70
CA ILE A 261 -28.97 8.84 14.14
C ILE A 261 -29.33 10.10 14.94
N LYS A 262 -29.43 11.27 14.31
CA LYS A 262 -29.75 12.56 14.95
C LYS A 262 -28.87 12.83 16.18
N LYS A 263 -27.55 12.64 16.02
CA LYS A 263 -26.52 12.98 17.02
C LYS A 263 -25.57 14.03 16.43
N ASN A 264 -24.74 14.62 17.28
CA ASN A 264 -23.66 15.51 16.84
C ASN A 264 -22.70 14.74 15.92
N PRO A 265 -22.30 15.26 14.74
CA PRO A 265 -21.34 14.59 13.86
C PRO A 265 -20.04 14.17 14.54
N PHE A 266 -19.54 14.97 15.47
CA PHE A 266 -18.33 14.63 16.21
C PHE A 266 -18.48 13.38 17.08
N TRP A 267 -19.70 13.07 17.55
CA TRP A 267 -19.97 11.80 18.22
C TRP A 267 -19.79 10.61 17.28
N VAL A 268 -20.21 10.74 16.02
CA VAL A 268 -20.05 9.69 15.00
C VAL A 268 -18.58 9.57 14.62
N TYR A 269 -17.90 10.70 14.37
CA TYR A 269 -16.49 10.73 14.00
C TYR A 269 -15.56 10.18 15.10
N ASP A 270 -15.85 10.40 16.38
CA ASP A 270 -15.08 9.80 17.48
C ASP A 270 -15.05 8.27 17.39
N ARG A 271 -16.19 7.66 17.02
CA ARG A 271 -16.35 6.21 16.92
C ARG A 271 -15.79 5.67 15.62
N LEU A 272 -16.01 6.39 14.52
CA LEU A 272 -15.43 6.06 13.23
C LEU A 272 -13.90 6.15 13.28
N GLY A 273 -13.30 7.15 13.94
CA GLY A 273 -11.85 7.29 14.05
C GLY A 273 -11.17 6.06 14.66
N ILE A 274 -11.80 5.43 15.66
CA ILE A 274 -11.31 4.16 16.24
C ILE A 274 -11.26 3.08 15.16
N VAL A 275 -12.38 2.86 14.47
CA VAL A 275 -12.52 1.80 13.48
C VAL A 275 -11.65 2.05 12.23
N VAL A 276 -11.59 3.30 11.78
CA VAL A 276 -10.80 3.73 10.62
C VAL A 276 -9.31 3.60 10.88
N ALA A 277 -8.83 3.77 12.11
CA ALA A 277 -7.43 3.49 12.44
C ALA A 277 -7.05 2.03 12.10
N LEU A 278 -7.89 1.07 12.51
CA LEU A 278 -7.67 -0.34 12.16
C LEU A 278 -7.86 -0.60 10.65
N GLY A 279 -8.88 0.01 10.04
CA GLY A 279 -9.09 -0.06 8.60
C GLY A 279 -7.90 0.45 7.79
N GLY A 280 -7.29 1.55 8.23
CA GLY A 280 -6.07 2.11 7.65
C GLY A 280 -4.89 1.15 7.70
N ALA A 281 -4.73 0.39 8.79
CA ALA A 281 -3.70 -0.64 8.87
C ALA A 281 -3.91 -1.75 7.81
N PHE A 282 -5.15 -2.22 7.62
CA PHE A 282 -5.45 -3.19 6.56
C PHE A 282 -5.19 -2.62 5.16
N VAL A 283 -5.54 -1.36 4.90
CA VAL A 283 -5.24 -0.72 3.62
C VAL A 283 -3.73 -0.70 3.36
N ARG A 284 -2.92 -0.35 4.37
CA ARG A 284 -1.44 -0.38 4.24
C ARG A 284 -0.91 -1.80 4.01
N MET A 285 -1.49 -2.82 4.65
CA MET A 285 -1.17 -4.22 4.36
C MET A 285 -1.52 -4.58 2.91
N GLY A 286 -2.63 -4.05 2.37
CA GLY A 286 -2.99 -4.19 0.97
C GLY A 286 -1.91 -3.60 0.06
N ASN A 287 -1.47 -2.36 0.32
CA ASN A 287 -0.39 -1.74 -0.45
C ASN A 287 0.90 -2.54 -0.38
N PHE A 288 1.21 -3.15 0.77
CA PHE A 288 2.35 -4.05 0.92
C PHE A 288 2.24 -5.28 0.02
N PHE A 289 1.09 -5.96 -0.03
CA PHE A 289 0.87 -7.08 -0.97
C PHE A 289 1.01 -6.66 -2.44
N ASN A 290 0.61 -5.43 -2.78
CA ASN A 290 0.74 -4.88 -4.13
C ASN A 290 2.13 -4.32 -4.46
N SER A 291 3.08 -4.30 -3.52
CA SER A 291 4.38 -3.62 -3.71
C SER A 291 4.25 -2.13 -4.05
N GLU A 292 3.23 -1.46 -3.50
CA GLU A 292 2.96 -0.04 -3.70
C GLU A 292 3.37 0.79 -2.48
N ILE A 293 3.73 2.06 -2.67
CA ILE A 293 4.10 2.97 -1.58
C ILE A 293 5.37 2.48 -0.85
N VAL A 294 6.34 1.99 -1.61
CA VAL A 294 7.61 1.49 -1.08
C VAL A 294 8.46 2.60 -0.46
N GLY A 295 9.41 2.22 0.37
CA GLY A 295 10.36 3.13 0.97
C GLY A 295 11.52 3.49 0.04
N LYS A 296 12.38 4.37 0.56
CA LYS A 296 13.71 4.66 0.02
C LYS A 296 14.60 3.41 0.03
N PRO A 297 15.65 3.38 -0.79
CA PRO A 297 16.67 2.33 -0.73
C PRO A 297 17.18 2.12 0.70
N ALA A 298 17.32 0.87 1.10
CA ALA A 298 17.74 0.46 2.43
C ALA A 298 19.02 -0.37 2.37
N ASP A 299 19.84 -0.30 3.41
CA ASP A 299 21.01 -1.19 3.59
C ASP A 299 20.58 -2.66 3.39
N PRO A 300 21.18 -3.44 2.46
CA PRO A 300 20.91 -4.86 2.28
C PRO A 300 21.02 -5.68 3.56
N ASN A 301 21.80 -5.22 4.55
CA ASN A 301 21.99 -5.88 5.84
C ASN A 301 20.99 -5.39 6.91
N SER A 302 20.17 -4.39 6.59
CA SER A 302 19.10 -3.96 7.48
C SER A 302 18.10 -5.11 7.67
N PRO A 303 17.63 -5.38 8.90
CA PRO A 303 16.60 -6.39 9.14
C PRO A 303 15.26 -6.06 8.48
N PHE A 304 15.09 -4.82 8.01
CA PHE A 304 13.91 -4.36 7.29
C PHE A 304 14.13 -4.21 5.78
N ALA A 305 15.25 -4.65 5.23
CA ALA A 305 15.49 -4.56 3.79
C ALA A 305 14.65 -5.57 3.02
N LEU A 306 13.73 -5.07 2.20
CA LEU A 306 12.90 -5.87 1.30
C LEU A 306 13.09 -5.40 -0.14
N LEU A 307 13.43 -6.33 -1.04
CA LEU A 307 13.40 -6.08 -2.48
C LEU A 307 12.00 -6.42 -3.00
N PHE A 308 11.40 -5.50 -3.74
CA PHE A 308 10.04 -5.61 -4.29
C PHE A 308 10.11 -5.77 -5.81
N PRO A 309 10.22 -7.00 -6.38
CA PRO A 309 10.39 -7.19 -7.82
C PRO A 309 9.28 -6.56 -8.65
N GLN A 310 8.05 -6.58 -8.11
CA GLN A 310 6.82 -6.12 -8.74
C GLN A 310 6.52 -4.63 -8.49
N GLN A 311 7.41 -3.86 -7.85
CA GLN A 311 7.18 -2.43 -7.65
C GLN A 311 7.04 -1.72 -9.01
N SER A 312 6.24 -0.64 -9.04
CA SER A 312 6.18 0.25 -10.21
C SER A 312 7.54 0.91 -10.47
N SER A 313 7.86 1.15 -11.73
CA SER A 313 9.04 1.90 -12.17
C SER A 313 9.01 3.37 -11.73
N GLU A 314 7.84 3.90 -11.36
CA GLU A 314 7.66 5.22 -10.76
C GLU A 314 8.47 5.39 -9.45
N TYR A 315 8.81 4.29 -8.77
CA TYR A 315 9.65 4.30 -7.57
C TYR A 315 11.16 4.22 -7.90
N GLY A 316 11.54 4.26 -9.18
CA GLY A 316 12.91 4.13 -9.65
C GLY A 316 13.42 2.69 -9.66
N LEU A 317 14.72 2.52 -9.46
CA LEU A 317 15.39 1.21 -9.55
C LEU A 317 14.83 0.20 -8.53
N THR A 318 14.71 -1.06 -8.95
CA THR A 318 14.27 -2.18 -8.11
C THR A 318 15.42 -2.69 -7.26
N VAL A 319 15.51 -2.16 -6.04
CA VAL A 319 16.57 -2.43 -5.07
C VAL A 319 15.93 -2.69 -3.70
N PRO A 320 16.65 -3.25 -2.71
CA PRO A 320 16.16 -3.38 -1.35
C PRO A 320 15.74 -2.02 -0.78
N ARG A 321 14.54 -1.98 -0.21
CA ARG A 321 13.87 -0.78 0.28
C ARG A 321 13.24 -1.03 1.65
N TYR A 322 13.01 0.05 2.37
CA TYR A 322 12.23 -0.01 3.60
C TYR A 322 10.75 -0.31 3.30
N PRO A 323 10.09 -1.25 4.02
CA PRO A 323 8.66 -1.54 3.85
C PRO A 323 7.83 -0.48 4.58
N SER A 324 7.83 0.76 4.07
CA SER A 324 7.19 1.91 4.72
C SER A 324 5.70 1.66 5.03
N GLN A 325 5.03 0.84 4.21
CA GLN A 325 3.64 0.43 4.40
C GLN A 325 3.45 -0.33 5.71
N LEU A 326 4.37 -1.23 6.06
CA LEU A 326 4.30 -1.98 7.32
C LEU A 326 4.56 -1.06 8.52
N PHE A 327 5.46 -0.09 8.39
CA PHE A 327 5.70 0.90 9.45
C PHE A 327 4.45 1.77 9.69
N GLU A 328 3.78 2.24 8.63
CA GLU A 328 2.48 2.92 8.75
C GLU A 328 1.42 1.99 9.37
N ALA A 329 1.32 0.74 8.90
CA ALA A 329 0.32 -0.21 9.38
C ALA A 329 0.46 -0.47 10.89
N VAL A 330 1.67 -0.70 11.38
CA VAL A 330 1.96 -0.87 12.80
C VAL A 330 1.61 0.39 13.59
N GLY A 331 1.93 1.57 13.07
CA GLY A 331 1.51 2.85 13.65
C GLY A 331 -0.01 2.97 13.77
N TYR A 332 -0.74 2.58 12.74
CA TYR A 332 -2.21 2.60 12.73
C TYR A 332 -2.84 1.56 13.66
N VAL A 333 -2.24 0.38 13.81
CA VAL A 333 -2.64 -0.60 14.85
C VAL A 333 -2.40 -0.04 16.25
N ALA A 334 -1.24 0.58 16.50
CA ALA A 334 -0.95 1.21 17.78
C ALA A 334 -1.94 2.34 18.10
N LEU A 335 -2.29 3.15 17.09
CA LEU A 335 -3.32 4.18 17.20
C LEU A 335 -4.70 3.58 17.52
N PHE A 336 -5.09 2.50 16.84
CA PHE A 336 -6.33 1.78 17.15
C PHE A 336 -6.35 1.30 18.61
N ILE A 337 -5.28 0.65 19.08
CA ILE A 337 -5.17 0.16 20.46
C ILE A 337 -5.30 1.32 21.45
N LEU A 338 -4.61 2.44 21.20
CA LEU A 338 -4.68 3.64 22.03
C LEU A 338 -6.11 4.20 22.09
N LEU A 339 -6.74 4.42 20.93
CA LEU A 339 -8.10 4.98 20.88
C LEU A 339 -9.12 4.04 21.51
N TRP A 340 -9.01 2.72 21.27
CA TRP A 340 -9.86 1.71 21.89
C TRP A 340 -9.69 1.69 23.41
N PHE A 341 -8.45 1.75 23.90
CA PHE A 341 -8.15 1.83 25.33
C PHE A 341 -8.78 3.08 25.95
N LEU A 342 -8.56 4.25 25.36
CA LEU A 342 -9.12 5.52 25.84
C LEU A 342 -10.65 5.49 25.81
N TYR A 343 -11.25 4.99 24.74
CA TYR A 343 -12.69 4.82 24.60
C TYR A 343 -13.28 3.90 25.69
N ARG A 344 -12.61 2.80 26.03
CA ARG A 344 -13.09 1.79 27.00
C ARG A 344 -12.81 2.14 28.46
N LYS A 345 -11.70 2.80 28.74
CA LYS A 345 -11.16 2.94 30.11
C LYS A 345 -11.26 4.36 30.66
N THR A 346 -11.75 5.32 29.87
CA THR A 346 -11.87 6.72 30.29
C THR A 346 -13.20 7.32 29.89
N ASN A 347 -13.49 8.53 30.39
CA ASN A 347 -14.70 9.27 30.03
C ASN A 347 -14.59 10.02 28.70
N LYS A 348 -13.55 9.78 27.88
CA LYS A 348 -13.33 10.51 26.63
C LYS A 348 -14.39 10.27 25.57
N LYS A 349 -15.08 9.12 25.60
CA LYS A 349 -16.23 8.84 24.72
C LYS A 349 -17.42 9.79 24.91
N TYR A 350 -17.46 10.51 26.04
CA TYR A 350 -18.48 11.50 26.38
C TYR A 350 -18.05 12.95 26.05
N GLN A 351 -16.85 13.15 25.48
CA GLN A 351 -16.35 14.46 25.07
C GLN A 351 -16.30 14.50 23.54
N GLN A 352 -17.41 14.91 22.91
CA GLN A 352 -17.62 14.77 21.46
C GLN A 352 -16.54 15.50 20.66
N GLY A 353 -15.84 14.75 19.80
CA GLY A 353 -14.75 15.19 18.93
C GLY A 353 -13.36 14.95 19.51
N TRP A 354 -13.23 14.62 20.79
CA TRP A 354 -11.91 14.49 21.42
C TRP A 354 -11.12 13.30 20.87
N LEU A 355 -11.77 12.14 20.69
CA LEU A 355 -11.12 10.94 20.15
C LEU A 355 -10.78 11.13 18.67
N PHE A 356 -11.66 11.77 17.91
CA PHE A 356 -11.42 12.09 16.51
C PHE A 356 -10.28 13.08 16.31
N GLY A 357 -10.20 14.12 17.15
CA GLY A 357 -9.08 15.06 17.12
C GLY A 357 -7.74 14.39 17.45
N LEU A 358 -7.72 13.48 18.43
CA LEU A 358 -6.53 12.69 18.74
C LEU A 358 -6.15 11.74 17.60
N PHE A 359 -7.15 11.07 16.99
CA PHE A 359 -6.99 10.26 15.79
C PHE A 359 -6.34 11.07 14.67
N PHE A 360 -6.81 12.29 14.39
CA PHE A 360 -6.20 13.18 13.38
C PHE A 360 -4.75 13.50 13.72
N ILE A 361 -4.46 13.96 14.94
CA ILE A 361 -3.08 14.31 15.32
C ILE A 361 -2.14 13.13 15.11
N ILE A 362 -2.49 11.95 15.63
CA ILE A 362 -1.57 10.81 15.62
C ILE A 362 -1.48 10.16 14.24
N LEU A 363 -2.60 10.00 13.52
CA LEU A 363 -2.56 9.43 12.17
C LEU A 363 -1.67 10.26 11.24
N TRP A 364 -1.84 11.59 11.27
CA TRP A 364 -1.06 12.48 10.44
C TRP A 364 0.37 12.66 10.95
N ALA A 365 0.64 12.49 12.25
CA ALA A 365 2.00 12.38 12.77
C ALA A 365 2.70 11.12 12.27
N ILE A 366 2.04 9.95 12.32
CA ILE A 366 2.58 8.69 11.77
C ILE A 366 2.94 8.89 10.30
N ARG A 367 2.01 9.45 9.51
CA ARG A 367 2.27 9.78 8.11
C ARG A 367 3.49 10.69 7.95
N PHE A 368 3.53 11.80 8.67
CA PHE A 368 4.64 12.77 8.64
C PHE A 368 6.01 12.10 8.88
N PHE A 369 6.11 11.23 9.88
CA PHE A 369 7.35 10.55 10.22
C PHE A 369 7.72 9.43 9.25
N VAL A 370 6.76 8.63 8.79
CA VAL A 370 7.06 7.56 7.82
C VAL A 370 7.42 8.14 6.45
N GLU A 371 6.94 9.33 6.10
CA GLU A 371 7.27 10.00 4.86
C GLU A 371 8.78 10.29 4.69
N PHE A 372 9.55 10.38 5.78
CA PHE A 372 11.02 10.47 5.69
C PHE A 372 11.66 9.23 5.05
N LEU A 373 11.02 8.07 5.22
CA LEU A 373 11.46 6.77 4.71
C LEU A 373 10.81 6.40 3.38
N LYS A 374 9.88 7.21 2.86
CA LYS A 374 9.15 6.92 1.63
C LYS A 374 9.86 7.40 0.38
N GLU A 375 9.70 6.62 -0.68
CA GLU A 375 10.00 7.11 -2.02
C GLU A 375 8.83 7.98 -2.51
N PRO A 376 9.09 9.18 -3.06
CA PRO A 376 8.06 10.01 -3.64
C PRO A 376 7.34 9.29 -4.79
N GLN A 377 6.04 9.52 -4.88
CA GLN A 377 5.18 9.00 -5.94
C GLN A 377 5.11 10.03 -7.06
N GLY A 378 6.05 9.94 -8.01
CA GLY A 378 6.22 10.94 -9.06
C GLY A 378 6.80 12.26 -8.55
N ASP A 379 6.53 13.35 -9.27
CA ASP A 379 7.13 14.65 -8.98
C ASP A 379 6.62 15.24 -7.66
N GLU A 380 7.54 15.72 -6.82
CA GLU A 380 7.18 16.44 -5.61
C GLU A 380 6.64 17.84 -5.96
N PHE A 381 5.33 18.03 -5.79
CA PHE A 381 4.67 19.30 -6.09
C PHE A 381 4.91 20.40 -5.05
N ILE A 382 5.24 20.03 -3.80
CA ILE A 382 5.42 20.97 -2.70
C ILE A 382 6.67 20.61 -1.91
N GLN A 383 7.66 21.51 -1.94
CA GLN A 383 8.83 21.46 -1.07
C GLN A 383 8.95 22.76 -0.29
N ILE A 384 8.72 22.70 1.03
CA ILE A 384 8.78 23.88 1.90
C ILE A 384 9.68 23.56 3.09
N GLY A 385 10.80 24.28 3.22
CA GLY A 385 11.69 24.17 4.38
C GLY A 385 12.31 22.78 4.56
N GLY A 386 12.55 22.03 3.47
CA GLY A 386 13.09 20.66 3.51
C GLY A 386 12.05 19.57 3.78
N LEU A 387 10.77 19.92 3.87
CA LEU A 387 9.66 18.98 3.97
C LEU A 387 9.06 18.71 2.59
N ASN A 388 8.73 17.45 2.31
CA ASN A 388 8.07 17.03 1.08
C ASN A 388 6.56 17.20 1.12
N THR A 389 5.90 16.94 -0.02
CA THR A 389 4.45 17.10 -0.18
C THR A 389 3.64 16.37 0.90
N GLY A 390 3.97 15.10 1.18
CA GLY A 390 3.24 14.31 2.18
C GLY A 390 3.36 14.87 3.60
N GLN A 391 4.53 15.40 3.94
CA GLN A 391 4.78 16.04 5.24
C GLN A 391 4.06 17.38 5.37
N VAL A 392 4.16 18.23 4.36
CA VAL A 392 3.50 19.55 4.36
C VAL A 392 1.99 19.37 4.48
N LEU A 393 1.40 18.43 3.74
CA LEU A 393 -0.04 18.16 3.81
C LEU A 393 -0.47 17.56 5.15
N SER A 394 0.43 16.91 5.91
CA SER A 394 0.10 16.33 7.22
C SER A 394 -0.10 17.41 8.30
N ILE A 395 0.62 18.52 8.22
CA ILE A 395 0.62 19.59 9.25
C ILE A 395 -0.78 20.21 9.45
N PRO A 396 -1.51 20.65 8.40
CA PRO A 396 -2.86 21.20 8.55
C PRO A 396 -3.82 20.26 9.27
N PHE A 397 -3.73 18.94 9.02
CA PHE A 397 -4.61 17.98 9.67
C PHE A 397 -4.24 17.74 11.14
N MET A 398 -2.95 17.78 11.49
CA MET A 398 -2.52 17.77 12.89
C MET A 398 -3.06 18.99 13.64
N ILE A 399 -2.96 20.18 13.03
CA ILE A 399 -3.50 21.43 13.59
C ILE A 399 -5.04 21.33 13.75
N ALA A 400 -5.74 20.83 12.73
CA ALA A 400 -7.17 20.61 12.78
C ALA A 400 -7.55 19.67 13.95
N GLY A 401 -6.80 18.59 14.15
CA GLY A 401 -7.00 17.69 15.28
C GLY A 401 -6.85 18.38 16.65
N VAL A 402 -5.84 19.25 16.81
CA VAL A 402 -5.67 20.06 18.03
C VAL A 402 -6.85 21.00 18.23
N ILE A 403 -7.30 21.69 17.19
CA ILE A 403 -8.45 22.60 17.24
C ILE A 403 -9.72 21.84 17.66
N ILE A 404 -9.98 20.68 17.05
CA ILE A 404 -11.12 19.81 17.38
C ILE A 404 -11.05 19.40 18.85
N MET A 405 -9.88 19.00 19.37
CA MET A 405 -9.74 18.64 20.79
C MET A 405 -9.99 19.82 21.74
N ILE A 406 -9.58 21.04 21.38
CA ILE A 406 -9.87 22.24 22.18
C ILE A 406 -11.37 22.53 22.20
N ILE A 407 -12.00 22.49 21.02
CA ILE A 407 -13.45 22.74 20.85
C ILE A 407 -14.28 21.67 21.57
N SER A 408 -13.86 20.40 21.54
CA SER A 408 -14.56 19.27 22.17
C SER A 408 -14.85 19.47 23.66
N LYS A 409 -14.08 20.32 24.35
CA LYS A 409 -14.32 20.66 25.77
C LYS A 409 -15.70 21.28 26.00
N LYS A 410 -16.27 21.91 24.97
CA LYS A 410 -17.62 22.53 24.99
C LYS A 410 -18.74 21.53 24.68
N PHE A 411 -18.41 20.35 24.16
CA PHE A 411 -19.38 19.34 23.71
C PHE A 411 -19.30 18.08 24.58
N LYS A 412 -19.33 18.26 25.90
CA LYS A 412 -19.45 17.14 26.84
C LYS A 412 -20.90 16.74 26.98
N ILE A 413 -21.13 15.44 27.02
CA ILE A 413 -22.45 14.85 27.23
C ILE A 413 -22.40 13.92 28.44
N THR A 414 -23.55 13.69 29.04
CA THR A 414 -23.76 12.67 30.07
C THR A 414 -23.87 11.28 29.44
N GLU A 415 -23.83 10.24 30.27
CA GLU A 415 -24.06 8.88 29.80
C GLU A 415 -25.48 8.67 29.26
N ALA A 416 -26.49 9.31 29.87
CA ALA A 416 -27.87 9.26 29.41
C ALA A 416 -28.03 9.91 28.03
N GLU A 417 -27.40 11.06 27.77
CA GLU A 417 -27.40 11.72 26.46
C GLU A 417 -26.60 10.94 25.40
N ASN A 418 -25.57 10.21 25.83
CA ASN A 418 -24.79 9.33 24.97
C ASN A 418 -25.60 8.14 24.49
N ALA A 419 -26.46 7.58 25.35
CA ALA A 419 -27.37 6.51 25.00
C ALA A 419 -28.37 6.91 23.91
N LYS A 420 -28.92 5.89 23.24
CA LYS A 420 -30.07 6.02 22.33
C LYS A 420 -30.73 4.64 22.18
N PRO A 421 -31.43 4.16 23.21
CA PRO A 421 -31.97 2.80 23.24
C PRO A 421 -33.12 2.61 22.24
N GLU A 422 -33.80 3.69 21.86
CA GLU A 422 -34.94 3.65 20.94
C GLU A 422 -34.58 3.58 19.47
#